data_AF-A0A1G1ZMQ1-F1
#
_entry.id   AF-A0A1G1ZMQ1-F1
#
_cell.length_a   1.000
_cell.length_b   1.000
_cell.length_c   1.000
_cell.angle_alpha   90.00
_cell.angle_beta   90.00
_cell.angle_gamma   90.00
#
_symmetry.space_group_name_H-M   'P 1'
#
loop_
_entity.id
_entity.type
_entity.pdbx_description
1 polymer ?
#
loop_
_entity_poly.entity_id
_entity_poly.type
_entity_poly.pdbx_seq_one_letter_code
_entity_poly.pdbx_strand_id
1 'polypeptide(L)'
;MKAANVEQEFKFLADERTFRAVLDFFFSNSEIEGFKVGSAKVETHFDLYFDTSDKALLQRGESVRLRCKDQELILTNKFPLPKDGGAFNRIETEKVERASSWIDRITVFARWLEMLRKEGKSPILLVKTQRTKMILSRQIEKQTEKIEAAFDQISFLDTDKPMEFEIELENKGATEESLKQIAEILQKKFGLKISTLSKYERGLGITEKFNLETGINRAVSLAKNLMENRDARPIIIAVAGGSASGKTSAVAQKLSELLADAKILSMDDYYRGVDFMKQHPELNWDQPEALDLGLLENHLDLLANGLPVLNKPKYSFTTGRREGAEEFPPVKAVIVEGLFALKPEVADHADIKIFVDIGMHGRMLRRLMRDAVAGRTNQSLREILGYFLATVEPMHDAYVQPTKEKADIVIHNEYDPAKESQRAGRFELQIKFPAGNVNEDDLTAVGAQKLGSVKQYDGYFIPKIGSAIWLRQIDEIIRVRVEEIDGAPDLTLTYKGPLIENDLRLRARLDIPISPEIERLLHKDYRQLAVVSKKRTLFFIDGLVVALDQLLQDQNGEKFIEVCSTNKNDGAKIRRLAKKLGIPKSQATKKSYLEIVTRNLAGPV
;
A
#
# COMPACT_ATOMS: atom_id res chain seq x y z
N MET A 1 -18.15 24.36 -7.04
CA MET A 1 -18.07 22.89 -6.97
C MET A 1 -19.38 22.40 -6.37
N LYS A 2 -19.98 21.31 -6.87
CA LYS A 2 -21.01 20.61 -6.08
C LYS A 2 -20.35 20.04 -4.82
N ALA A 3 -21.13 19.82 -3.76
CA ALA A 3 -20.65 19.14 -2.55
C ALA A 3 -20.09 17.75 -2.92
N ALA A 4 -19.09 17.28 -2.17
CA ALA A 4 -18.54 15.94 -2.33
C ALA A 4 -19.65 14.92 -2.06
N ASN A 5 -19.94 14.05 -3.03
CA ASN A 5 -20.93 13.00 -2.91
C ASN A 5 -20.24 11.65 -2.76
N VAL A 6 -20.82 10.78 -1.94
CA VAL A 6 -20.41 9.37 -1.86
C VAL A 6 -21.19 8.60 -2.93
N GLU A 7 -20.48 8.13 -3.93
CA GLU A 7 -20.99 7.22 -4.96
C GLU A 7 -20.91 5.79 -4.42
N GLN A 8 -22.02 5.06 -4.46
CA GLN A 8 -22.12 3.65 -4.07
C GLN A 8 -22.68 2.86 -5.26
N GLU A 9 -21.90 1.91 -5.78
CA GLU A 9 -22.26 1.17 -7.00
C GLU A 9 -21.79 -0.30 -7.00
N PHE A 10 -22.49 -1.18 -7.73
CA PHE A 10 -21.97 -2.51 -8.10
C PHE A 10 -21.65 -2.53 -9.59
N LYS A 11 -20.54 -3.19 -9.96
CA LYS A 11 -20.12 -3.34 -11.35
C LYS A 11 -19.96 -4.78 -11.72
N PHE A 12 -20.36 -5.12 -12.94
CA PHE A 12 -20.17 -6.44 -13.50
C PHE A 12 -19.56 -6.31 -14.88
N LEU A 13 -18.49 -7.05 -15.14
CA LEU A 13 -18.02 -7.27 -16.50
C LEU A 13 -18.72 -8.50 -17.06
N ALA A 14 -19.10 -8.43 -18.32
CA ALA A 14 -19.79 -9.49 -19.02
C ALA A 14 -19.19 -9.66 -20.43
N ASP A 15 -19.27 -10.88 -20.95
CA ASP A 15 -19.17 -11.06 -22.40
C ASP A 15 -20.42 -10.47 -23.08
N GLU A 16 -20.34 -10.25 -24.39
CA GLU A 16 -21.41 -9.64 -25.18
C GLU A 16 -22.76 -10.38 -25.06
N ARG A 17 -22.72 -11.71 -25.02
CA ARG A 17 -23.93 -12.55 -24.94
C ARG A 17 -24.61 -12.39 -23.59
N THR A 18 -23.83 -12.47 -22.50
CA THR A 18 -24.31 -12.30 -21.13
C THR A 18 -24.82 -10.87 -20.92
N PHE A 19 -24.10 -9.86 -21.41
CA PHE A 19 -24.53 -8.46 -21.38
C PHE A 19 -25.90 -8.25 -22.03
N ARG A 20 -26.09 -8.78 -23.24
CA ARG A 20 -27.39 -8.72 -23.95
C ARG A 20 -28.49 -9.44 -23.18
N ALA A 21 -28.21 -10.63 -22.64
CA ALA A 21 -29.19 -11.37 -21.85
C ALA A 21 -29.68 -10.61 -20.60
N VAL A 22 -28.78 -9.88 -19.93
CA VAL A 22 -29.16 -9.05 -18.77
C VAL A 22 -29.96 -7.83 -19.23
N LEU A 23 -29.53 -7.17 -20.30
CA LEU A 23 -30.24 -6.01 -20.85
C LEU A 23 -31.67 -6.40 -21.31
N ASP A 24 -31.83 -7.52 -21.99
CA ASP A 24 -33.13 -8.07 -22.41
C ASP A 24 -34.00 -8.43 -21.20
N PHE A 25 -33.40 -8.90 -20.10
CA PHE A 25 -34.11 -9.14 -18.86
C PHE A 25 -34.70 -7.84 -18.28
N PHE A 26 -33.96 -6.74 -18.29
CA PHE A 26 -34.52 -5.44 -17.86
C PHE A 26 -35.61 -4.93 -18.81
N PHE A 27 -35.47 -5.13 -20.12
CA PHE A 27 -36.52 -4.74 -21.08
C PHE A 27 -37.80 -5.57 -20.95
N SER A 28 -37.67 -6.86 -20.64
CA SER A 28 -38.78 -7.80 -20.60
C SER A 28 -39.56 -7.78 -19.29
N ASN A 29 -39.05 -7.10 -18.25
CA ASN A 29 -39.67 -7.04 -16.94
C ASN A 29 -40.09 -5.61 -16.62
N SER A 30 -41.38 -5.39 -16.39
CA SER A 30 -41.89 -4.10 -15.91
C SER A 30 -41.52 -3.83 -14.44
N GLU A 31 -41.13 -4.87 -13.70
CA GLU A 31 -40.78 -4.82 -12.29
C GLU A 31 -39.72 -5.87 -11.92
N ILE A 32 -38.78 -5.51 -11.03
CA ILE A 32 -37.74 -6.39 -10.48
C ILE A 32 -37.68 -6.16 -8.97
N GLU A 33 -38.00 -7.16 -8.14
CA GLU A 33 -38.01 -7.06 -6.66
C GLU A 33 -38.79 -5.86 -6.09
N GLY A 34 -39.97 -5.57 -6.65
CA GLY A 34 -40.76 -4.42 -6.23
C GLY A 34 -40.33 -3.09 -6.86
N PHE A 35 -39.21 -3.05 -7.59
CA PHE A 35 -38.78 -1.86 -8.32
C PHE A 35 -39.38 -1.85 -9.72
N LYS A 36 -40.19 -0.82 -10.02
CA LYS A 36 -40.65 -0.54 -11.37
C LYS A 36 -39.46 -0.15 -12.24
N VAL A 37 -39.36 -0.77 -13.41
CA VAL A 37 -38.30 -0.50 -14.38
C VAL A 37 -38.72 0.69 -15.26
N GLY A 38 -37.98 1.79 -15.19
CA GLY A 38 -38.21 2.97 -16.01
C GLY A 38 -37.82 2.79 -17.47
N SER A 39 -38.17 3.76 -18.32
CA SER A 39 -37.79 3.72 -19.74
C SER A 39 -36.27 3.80 -19.94
N ALA A 40 -35.80 3.09 -20.95
CA ALA A 40 -34.39 3.14 -21.34
C ALA A 40 -34.03 4.46 -22.02
N LYS A 41 -32.91 5.04 -21.62
CA LYS A 41 -32.30 6.19 -22.30
C LYS A 41 -30.91 5.80 -22.79
N VAL A 42 -30.66 5.96 -24.09
CA VAL A 42 -29.35 5.72 -24.71
C VAL A 42 -28.61 7.05 -24.83
N GLU A 43 -27.34 7.06 -24.44
CA GLU A 43 -26.46 8.21 -24.55
C GLU A 43 -25.03 7.79 -24.91
N THR A 44 -24.31 8.63 -25.64
CA THR A 44 -22.89 8.42 -25.94
C THR A 44 -22.09 9.54 -25.32
N HIS A 45 -20.98 9.20 -24.66
CA HIS A 45 -20.06 10.19 -24.11
C HIS A 45 -18.61 9.75 -24.29
N PHE A 46 -17.71 10.73 -24.25
CA PHE A 46 -16.27 10.55 -24.34
C PHE A 46 -15.64 11.00 -23.04
N ASP A 47 -14.77 10.17 -22.47
CA ASP A 47 -13.99 10.47 -21.27
C ASP A 47 -12.51 10.52 -21.64
N LEU A 48 -11.89 11.68 -21.47
CA LEU A 48 -10.43 11.81 -21.52
C LEU A 48 -9.90 11.76 -20.09
N TYR A 49 -9.18 10.71 -19.75
CA TYR A 49 -8.54 10.55 -18.44
C TYR A 49 -7.15 11.19 -18.44
N PHE A 50 -6.78 11.70 -17.27
CA PHE A 50 -5.53 12.39 -17.02
C PHE A 50 -4.77 11.71 -15.89
N ASP A 51 -3.44 11.70 -16.00
CA ASP A 51 -2.54 11.32 -14.90
C ASP A 51 -1.23 12.10 -14.99
N THR A 52 -0.41 12.03 -13.96
CA THR A 52 0.97 12.50 -13.97
C THR A 52 1.86 11.52 -14.75
N SER A 53 3.05 11.96 -15.15
CA SER A 53 4.00 11.14 -15.92
C SER A 53 4.41 9.83 -15.21
N ASP A 54 4.39 9.82 -13.89
CA ASP A 54 4.64 8.67 -13.02
C ASP A 54 3.38 7.86 -12.66
N LYS A 55 2.22 8.18 -13.25
CA LYS A 55 0.92 7.56 -12.99
C LYS A 55 0.49 7.62 -11.51
N ALA A 56 0.74 8.74 -10.83
CA ALA A 56 0.51 8.87 -9.40
C ALA A 56 -0.98 8.75 -9.01
N LEU A 57 -1.92 9.21 -9.84
CA LEU A 57 -3.35 9.06 -9.57
C LEU A 57 -3.74 7.58 -9.59
N LEU A 58 -3.30 6.85 -10.60
CA LEU A 58 -3.50 5.41 -10.71
C LEU A 58 -2.94 4.63 -9.52
N GLN A 59 -1.74 5.00 -9.06
CA GLN A 59 -1.12 4.39 -7.88
C GLN A 59 -1.95 4.64 -6.60
N ARG A 60 -2.60 5.79 -6.50
CA ARG A 60 -3.49 6.16 -5.38
C ARG A 60 -4.93 5.63 -5.53
N GLY A 61 -5.28 4.99 -6.65
CA GLY A 61 -6.65 4.59 -6.93
C GLY A 61 -7.59 5.77 -7.21
N GLU A 62 -7.02 6.93 -7.53
CA GLU A 62 -7.73 8.15 -7.91
C GLU A 62 -7.91 8.22 -9.43
N SER A 63 -8.91 8.97 -9.89
CA SER A 63 -9.06 9.24 -11.32
C SER A 63 -9.54 10.66 -11.56
N VAL A 64 -8.93 11.33 -12.54
CA VAL A 64 -9.38 12.62 -13.05
C VAL A 64 -9.75 12.45 -14.52
N ARG A 65 -10.95 12.90 -14.89
CA ARG A 65 -11.42 12.83 -16.29
C ARG A 65 -12.15 14.09 -16.71
N LEU A 66 -12.06 14.38 -18.01
CA LEU A 66 -12.92 15.31 -18.71
C LEU A 66 -13.91 14.52 -19.57
N ARG A 67 -15.18 14.58 -19.19
CA ARG A 67 -16.28 13.98 -19.94
C ARG A 67 -16.90 15.01 -20.88
N CYS A 68 -17.05 14.66 -22.14
CA CYS A 68 -17.90 15.37 -23.09
C CYS A 68 -19.17 14.56 -23.34
N LYS A 69 -20.31 15.16 -23.04
CA LYS A 69 -21.64 14.56 -23.22
C LYS A 69 -22.59 15.63 -23.74
N ASP A 70 -23.09 15.45 -24.95
CA ASP A 70 -23.97 16.42 -25.62
C ASP A 70 -23.37 17.85 -25.61
N GLN A 71 -23.99 18.79 -24.90
CA GLN A 71 -23.53 20.18 -24.72
C GLN A 71 -22.79 20.40 -23.39
N GLU A 72 -22.61 19.36 -22.58
CA GLU A 72 -22.00 19.43 -21.25
C GLU A 72 -20.57 18.91 -21.27
N LEU A 73 -19.67 19.70 -20.69
CA LEU A 73 -18.32 19.32 -20.33
C LEU A 73 -18.28 19.15 -18.81
N ILE A 74 -17.82 17.98 -18.36
CA ILE A 74 -17.85 17.61 -16.94
C ILE A 74 -16.43 17.20 -16.53
N LEU A 75 -15.83 17.96 -15.61
CA LEU A 75 -14.58 17.61 -14.96
C LEU A 75 -14.94 16.84 -13.69
N THR A 76 -14.51 15.59 -13.63
CA THR A 76 -14.76 14.69 -12.50
C THR A 76 -13.44 14.33 -11.83
N ASN A 77 -13.36 14.46 -10.51
CA ASN A 77 -12.33 13.83 -9.70
C ASN A 77 -12.97 12.77 -8.82
N LYS A 78 -12.44 11.54 -8.86
CA LYS A 78 -12.85 10.43 -7.99
C LYS A 78 -11.72 10.02 -7.07
N PHE A 79 -12.06 9.81 -5.81
CA PHE A 79 -11.15 9.34 -4.76
C PHE A 79 -11.69 8.04 -4.15
N PRO A 80 -10.83 7.06 -3.84
CA PRO A 80 -11.27 5.79 -3.26
C PRO A 80 -11.74 5.98 -1.81
N LEU A 81 -12.76 5.24 -1.40
CA LEU A 81 -13.11 5.04 0.00
C LEU A 81 -12.79 3.59 0.43
N PRO A 82 -12.56 3.34 1.74
CA PRO A 82 -12.45 1.99 2.28
C PRO A 82 -13.68 1.16 1.91
N LYS A 83 -13.46 -0.10 1.50
CA LYS A 83 -14.54 -1.01 1.10
C LYS A 83 -15.38 -1.38 2.31
N ASP A 84 -16.70 -1.33 2.16
CA ASP A 84 -17.67 -1.97 3.06
C ASP A 84 -18.64 -2.78 2.20
N GLY A 85 -18.97 -4.01 2.59
CA GLY A 85 -20.09 -4.78 2.02
C GLY A 85 -20.01 -5.28 0.55
N GLY A 86 -18.95 -4.98 -0.21
CA GLY A 86 -18.78 -5.42 -1.61
C GLY A 86 -19.23 -4.41 -2.68
N ALA A 87 -19.83 -3.29 -2.28
CA ALA A 87 -20.12 -2.16 -3.15
C ALA A 87 -18.88 -1.27 -3.35
N PHE A 88 -18.80 -0.63 -4.52
CA PHE A 88 -17.78 0.34 -4.86
C PHE A 88 -18.16 1.69 -4.26
N ASN A 89 -17.39 2.13 -3.25
CA ASN A 89 -17.58 3.43 -2.61
C ASN A 89 -16.49 4.41 -3.06
N ARG A 90 -16.87 5.56 -3.60
CA ARG A 90 -15.93 6.62 -3.99
C ARG A 90 -16.46 8.00 -3.60
N ILE A 91 -15.56 8.90 -3.24
CA ILE A 91 -15.88 10.33 -3.18
C ILE A 91 -15.76 10.88 -4.59
N GLU A 92 -16.84 11.48 -5.09
CA GLU A 92 -16.87 12.15 -6.39
C GLU A 92 -17.06 13.65 -6.22
N THR A 93 -16.27 14.42 -6.99
CA THR A 93 -16.47 15.86 -7.16
C THR A 93 -16.61 16.17 -8.65
N GLU A 94 -17.68 16.88 -9.00
CA GLU A 94 -17.94 17.29 -10.37
C GLU A 94 -17.99 18.81 -10.52
N LYS A 95 -17.40 19.29 -11.61
CA LYS A 95 -17.61 20.62 -12.15
C LYS A 95 -18.21 20.48 -13.55
N VAL A 96 -19.39 21.05 -13.75
CA VAL A 96 -20.11 20.99 -15.03
C VAL A 96 -20.11 22.37 -15.65
N GLU A 97 -19.79 22.45 -16.94
CA GLU A 97 -19.91 23.66 -17.75
C GLU A 97 -20.65 23.33 -19.05
N ARG A 98 -21.63 24.16 -19.40
CA ARG A 98 -22.40 24.01 -20.64
C ARG A 98 -21.76 24.85 -21.73
N ALA A 99 -21.59 24.26 -22.89
CA ALA A 99 -21.09 24.92 -24.06
C ALA A 99 -22.20 25.12 -25.09
N SER A 100 -22.41 26.38 -25.46
CA SER A 100 -23.46 26.85 -26.37
C SER A 100 -23.19 26.53 -27.85
N SER A 101 -21.92 26.28 -28.20
CA SER A 101 -21.47 25.99 -29.57
C SER A 101 -20.24 25.07 -29.57
N TRP A 102 -19.84 24.59 -30.75
CA TRP A 102 -18.62 23.78 -30.89
C TRP A 102 -17.34 24.57 -30.58
N ILE A 103 -17.30 25.88 -30.89
CA ILE A 103 -16.18 26.78 -30.56
C ILE A 103 -16.06 26.95 -29.05
N ASP A 104 -17.20 27.14 -28.39
CA ASP A 104 -17.30 27.27 -26.93
C ASP A 104 -16.79 25.98 -26.24
N ARG A 105 -17.12 24.80 -26.80
CA ARG A 105 -16.59 23.52 -26.31
C ARG A 105 -15.06 23.45 -26.37
N ILE A 106 -14.47 23.83 -27.51
CA ILE A 106 -13.01 23.84 -27.67
C ILE A 106 -12.37 24.79 -26.65
N THR A 107 -12.98 25.96 -26.45
CA THR A 107 -12.49 26.98 -25.52
C THR A 107 -12.53 26.48 -24.07
N VAL A 108 -13.67 25.93 -23.62
CA VAL A 108 -13.81 25.36 -22.27
C VAL A 108 -12.84 24.20 -22.07
N PHE A 109 -12.73 23.31 -23.05
CA PHE A 109 -11.82 22.17 -23.01
C PHE A 109 -10.35 22.61 -22.93
N ALA A 110 -9.92 23.55 -23.77
CA ALA A 110 -8.54 24.08 -23.76
C ALA A 110 -8.17 24.69 -22.42
N ARG A 111 -9.09 25.45 -21.80
CA ARG A 111 -8.87 26.05 -20.48
C ARG A 111 -8.71 25.00 -19.38
N TRP A 112 -9.56 23.96 -19.37
CA TRP A 112 -9.42 22.86 -18.40
C TRP A 112 -8.17 22.02 -18.64
N LEU A 113 -7.81 21.79 -19.90
CA LEU A 113 -6.55 21.12 -20.27
C LEU A 113 -5.34 21.90 -19.76
N GLU A 114 -5.33 23.22 -19.91
CA GLU A 114 -4.24 24.07 -19.42
C GLU A 114 -4.14 24.03 -17.88
N MET A 115 -5.28 24.06 -17.18
CA MET A 115 -5.34 23.92 -15.72
C MET A 115 -4.75 22.58 -15.27
N LEU A 116 -5.18 21.47 -15.88
CA LEU A 116 -4.68 20.13 -15.54
C LEU A 116 -3.17 19.98 -15.82
N ARG A 117 -2.68 20.58 -16.93
CA ARG A 117 -1.24 20.63 -17.24
C ARG A 117 -0.44 21.40 -16.20
N LYS A 118 -0.96 22.52 -15.68
CA LYS A 118 -0.32 23.27 -14.58
C LYS A 118 -0.22 22.45 -13.30
N GLU A 119 -1.13 21.49 -13.11
CA GLU A 119 -1.07 20.52 -12.02
C GLU A 119 -0.24 19.26 -12.35
N GLY A 120 0.55 19.28 -13.43
CA GLY A 120 1.42 18.18 -13.84
C GLY A 120 0.70 17.00 -14.48
N LYS A 121 -0.58 17.14 -14.86
CA LYS A 121 -1.37 16.06 -15.44
C LYS A 121 -1.44 16.17 -16.97
N SER A 122 -1.25 15.04 -17.64
CA SER A 122 -1.38 14.88 -19.09
C SER A 122 -2.47 13.86 -19.42
N PRO A 123 -3.13 13.99 -20.60
CA PRO A 123 -4.02 12.96 -21.10
C PRO A 123 -3.31 11.60 -21.20
N ILE A 124 -3.97 10.53 -20.78
CA ILE A 124 -3.37 9.18 -20.76
C ILE A 124 -4.28 8.10 -21.35
N LEU A 125 -5.59 8.35 -21.43
CA LEU A 125 -6.55 7.37 -21.92
C LEU A 125 -7.83 8.05 -22.40
N LEU A 126 -8.20 7.86 -23.67
CA LEU A 126 -9.50 8.23 -24.22
C LEU A 126 -10.45 7.02 -24.24
N VAL A 127 -11.64 7.19 -23.66
CA VAL A 127 -12.68 6.16 -23.60
C VAL A 127 -13.96 6.68 -24.22
N LYS A 128 -14.55 5.91 -25.14
CA LYS A 128 -15.90 6.11 -25.64
C LYS A 128 -16.83 5.14 -24.95
N THR A 129 -17.93 5.64 -24.39
CA THR A 129 -18.97 4.82 -23.77
C THR A 129 -20.31 5.08 -24.43
N GLN A 130 -20.94 4.01 -24.94
CA GLN A 130 -22.35 4.01 -25.29
C GLN A 130 -23.12 3.39 -24.12
N ARG A 131 -23.89 4.21 -23.41
CA ARG A 131 -24.62 3.85 -22.19
C ARG A 131 -26.11 3.75 -22.48
N THR A 132 -26.70 2.61 -22.15
CA THR A 132 -28.15 2.47 -22.01
C THR A 132 -28.47 2.47 -20.53
N LYS A 133 -29.27 3.42 -20.04
CA LYS A 133 -29.63 3.50 -18.61
C LYS A 133 -31.12 3.40 -18.37
N MET A 134 -31.48 2.79 -17.26
CA MET A 134 -32.85 2.63 -16.76
C MET A 134 -32.90 2.95 -15.27
N ILE A 135 -33.93 3.65 -14.82
CA ILE A 135 -34.12 3.95 -13.39
C ILE A 135 -35.09 2.93 -12.80
N LEU A 136 -34.60 2.14 -11.85
CA LEU A 136 -35.42 1.30 -10.98
C LEU A 136 -35.98 2.16 -9.87
N SER A 137 -37.29 2.11 -9.62
CA SER A 137 -37.92 2.89 -8.55
C SER A 137 -38.97 2.12 -7.77
N ARG A 138 -38.97 2.29 -6.44
CA ARG A 138 -39.93 1.66 -5.53
C ARG A 138 -40.39 2.69 -4.50
N GLN A 139 -41.68 2.65 -4.15
CA GLN A 139 -42.22 3.44 -3.04
C GLN A 139 -42.27 2.55 -1.79
N ILE A 140 -41.63 2.99 -0.70
CA ILE A 140 -41.73 2.36 0.62
C ILE A 140 -42.15 3.45 1.60
N GLU A 141 -43.32 3.28 2.20
CA GLU A 141 -43.93 4.27 3.11
C GLU A 141 -43.93 5.70 2.52
N LYS A 142 -43.12 6.61 3.09
CA LYS A 142 -42.99 8.02 2.66
C LYS A 142 -41.71 8.29 1.85
N GLN A 143 -40.92 7.28 1.52
CA GLN A 143 -39.64 7.42 0.82
C GLN A 143 -39.66 6.72 -0.54
N THR A 144 -39.05 7.35 -1.53
CA THR A 144 -38.85 6.75 -2.86
C THR A 144 -37.41 6.25 -2.96
N GLU A 145 -37.25 4.95 -3.09
CA GLU A 145 -35.96 4.35 -3.41
C GLU A 145 -35.71 4.39 -4.92
N LYS A 146 -34.47 4.68 -5.32
CA LYS A 146 -34.04 4.72 -6.73
C LYS A 146 -32.68 4.10 -6.93
N ILE A 147 -32.55 3.25 -7.94
CA ILE A 147 -31.29 2.65 -8.41
C ILE A 147 -31.18 2.94 -9.91
N GLU A 148 -30.03 3.42 -10.36
CA GLU A 148 -29.72 3.52 -11.80
C GLU A 148 -29.04 2.24 -12.26
N ALA A 149 -29.64 1.53 -13.22
CA ALA A 149 -29.01 0.44 -13.93
C ALA A 149 -28.46 0.98 -15.26
N ALA A 150 -27.15 0.92 -15.43
CA ALA A 150 -26.44 1.37 -16.63
C ALA A 150 -25.76 0.20 -17.33
N PHE A 151 -25.92 0.15 -18.65
CA PHE A 151 -25.39 -0.87 -19.54
C PHE A 151 -24.45 -0.19 -20.52
N ASP A 152 -23.15 -0.39 -20.33
CA ASP A 152 -22.10 0.31 -21.03
C ASP A 152 -21.40 -0.60 -22.04
N GLN A 153 -21.35 -0.14 -23.29
CA GLN A 153 -20.42 -0.63 -24.31
C GLN A 153 -19.24 0.33 -24.36
N ILE A 154 -18.04 -0.18 -24.10
CA ILE A 154 -16.85 0.62 -23.78
C ILE A 154 -15.78 0.36 -24.84
N SER A 155 -15.32 1.41 -25.51
CA SER A 155 -14.18 1.37 -26.43
C SER A 155 -13.03 2.23 -25.90
N PHE A 156 -11.86 1.64 -25.72
CA PHE A 156 -10.63 2.33 -25.33
C PHE A 156 -9.91 2.78 -26.59
N LEU A 157 -10.08 4.04 -26.98
CA LEU A 157 -9.73 4.52 -28.32
C LEU A 157 -8.21 4.64 -28.56
N ASP A 158 -7.43 4.76 -27.48
CA ASP A 158 -5.97 4.93 -27.54
C ASP A 158 -5.22 3.62 -27.18
N THR A 159 -5.88 2.46 -27.26
CA THR A 159 -5.30 1.17 -26.86
C THR A 159 -5.72 0.05 -27.80
N ASP A 160 -4.97 -1.04 -27.87
CA ASP A 160 -5.34 -2.24 -28.63
C ASP A 160 -6.37 -3.14 -27.91
N LYS A 161 -6.99 -2.65 -26.83
CA LYS A 161 -7.95 -3.44 -26.05
C LYS A 161 -9.24 -3.69 -26.83
N PRO A 162 -9.79 -4.92 -26.75
CA PRO A 162 -11.11 -5.19 -27.30
C PRO A 162 -12.18 -4.38 -26.57
N MET A 163 -13.33 -4.22 -27.22
CA MET A 163 -14.50 -3.60 -26.61
C MET A 163 -14.93 -4.38 -25.35
N GLU A 164 -15.24 -3.65 -24.28
CA GLU A 164 -15.73 -4.23 -23.03
C GLU A 164 -17.22 -3.94 -22.85
N PHE A 165 -17.91 -4.83 -22.12
CA PHE A 165 -19.30 -4.68 -21.73
C PHE A 165 -19.40 -4.65 -20.20
N GLU A 166 -19.98 -3.59 -19.66
CA GLU A 166 -20.11 -3.39 -18.21
C GLU A 166 -21.54 -3.08 -17.82
N ILE A 167 -21.99 -3.67 -16.72
CA ILE A 167 -23.28 -3.40 -16.09
C ILE A 167 -23.00 -2.71 -14.76
N GLU A 168 -23.50 -1.50 -14.56
CA GLU A 168 -23.37 -0.74 -13.32
C GLU A 168 -24.75 -0.58 -12.65
N LEU A 169 -24.82 -0.84 -11.34
CA LEU A 169 -25.97 -0.53 -10.49
C LEU A 169 -25.54 0.58 -9.52
N GLU A 170 -26.03 1.80 -9.71
CA GLU A 170 -25.64 2.96 -8.90
C GLU A 170 -26.78 3.38 -7.95
N ASN A 171 -26.44 3.61 -6.68
CA ASN A 171 -27.40 4.10 -5.70
C ASN A 171 -27.80 5.57 -5.97
N LYS A 172 -29.09 5.82 -6.22
CA LYS A 172 -29.65 7.18 -6.41
C LYS A 172 -30.63 7.58 -5.29
N GLY A 173 -30.53 6.94 -4.13
CA GLY A 173 -31.38 7.20 -2.95
C GLY A 173 -32.11 5.97 -2.40
N ALA A 174 -31.68 4.77 -2.74
CA ALA A 174 -32.11 3.51 -2.13
C ALA A 174 -31.25 3.15 -0.90
N THR A 175 -31.72 2.21 -0.08
CA THR A 175 -30.89 1.58 0.95
C THR A 175 -29.80 0.68 0.32
N GLU A 176 -28.70 0.48 1.04
CA GLU A 176 -27.62 -0.42 0.60
C GLU A 176 -28.11 -1.87 0.45
N GLU A 177 -29.02 -2.32 1.31
CA GLU A 177 -29.63 -3.65 1.25
C GLU A 177 -30.44 -3.83 -0.04
N SER A 178 -31.26 -2.84 -0.43
CA SER A 178 -31.99 -2.84 -1.70
C SER A 178 -31.06 -2.90 -2.91
N LEU A 179 -29.97 -2.13 -2.89
CA LEU A 179 -28.97 -2.17 -3.97
C LEU A 179 -28.33 -3.57 -4.08
N LYS A 180 -27.93 -4.13 -2.94
CA LYS A 180 -27.32 -5.46 -2.85
C LYS A 180 -28.26 -6.57 -3.32
N GLN A 181 -29.55 -6.49 -2.98
CA GLN A 181 -30.56 -7.46 -3.41
C GLN A 181 -30.65 -7.55 -4.95
N ILE A 182 -30.69 -6.41 -5.64
CA ILE A 182 -30.70 -6.39 -7.11
C ILE A 182 -29.40 -6.98 -7.67
N ALA A 183 -28.25 -6.59 -7.10
CA ALA A 183 -26.94 -7.14 -7.48
C ALA A 183 -26.90 -8.68 -7.37
N GLU A 184 -27.31 -9.24 -6.23
CA GLU A 184 -27.31 -10.69 -5.97
C GLU A 184 -28.18 -11.48 -6.96
N ILE A 185 -29.31 -10.91 -7.39
CA ILE A 185 -30.17 -11.52 -8.41
C ILE A 185 -29.48 -11.60 -9.74
N LEU A 186 -28.82 -10.52 -10.16
CA LEU A 186 -28.08 -10.51 -11.42
C LEU A 186 -26.92 -11.52 -11.37
N GLN A 187 -26.21 -11.61 -10.25
CA GLN A 187 -25.16 -12.61 -10.04
C GLN A 187 -25.70 -14.04 -10.12
N LYS A 188 -26.77 -14.35 -9.37
CA LYS A 188 -27.35 -15.70 -9.31
C LYS A 188 -27.94 -16.13 -10.65
N LYS A 189 -28.60 -15.21 -11.36
CA LYS A 189 -29.33 -15.51 -12.61
C LYS A 189 -28.42 -15.61 -13.82
N PHE A 190 -27.39 -14.76 -13.90
CA PHE A 190 -26.55 -14.63 -15.09
C PHE A 190 -25.09 -15.04 -14.86
N GLY A 191 -24.75 -15.51 -13.65
CA GLY A 191 -23.38 -15.91 -13.32
C GLY A 191 -22.39 -14.73 -13.27
N LEU A 192 -22.89 -13.50 -13.07
CA LEU A 192 -22.07 -12.31 -13.06
C LEU A 192 -21.13 -12.27 -11.85
N LYS A 193 -19.91 -11.79 -12.09
CA LYS A 193 -18.91 -11.54 -11.04
C LYS A 193 -18.77 -10.04 -10.84
N ILE A 194 -18.68 -9.62 -9.59
CA ILE A 194 -18.43 -8.22 -9.24
C ILE A 194 -17.03 -7.86 -9.73
N SER A 195 -16.95 -6.78 -10.51
CA SER A 195 -15.69 -6.17 -10.93
C SER A 195 -15.31 -5.08 -9.94
N THR A 196 -14.04 -5.08 -9.52
CA THR A 196 -13.50 -4.07 -8.61
C THR A 196 -12.55 -3.08 -9.28
N LEU A 197 -12.47 -3.09 -10.60
CA LEU A 197 -11.65 -2.14 -11.36
C LEU A 197 -12.55 -1.08 -11.97
N SER A 198 -12.07 0.16 -12.06
CA SER A 198 -12.71 1.20 -12.86
C SER A 198 -12.31 1.10 -14.34
N LYS A 199 -13.12 1.72 -15.22
CA LYS A 199 -12.78 1.89 -16.65
C LYS A 199 -11.38 2.48 -16.84
N TYR A 200 -10.97 3.40 -15.96
CA TYR A 200 -9.63 3.99 -15.97
C TYR A 200 -8.52 2.95 -15.76
N GLU A 201 -8.64 2.16 -14.69
CA GLU A 201 -7.67 1.11 -14.35
C GLU A 201 -7.61 0.04 -15.44
N ARG A 202 -8.77 -0.38 -15.94
CA ARG A 202 -8.85 -1.38 -17.01
C ARG A 202 -8.26 -0.84 -18.31
N GLY A 203 -8.59 0.38 -18.74
CA GLY A 203 -8.05 0.96 -19.97
C GLY A 203 -6.52 1.04 -19.97
N LEU A 204 -5.91 1.28 -18.81
CA LEU A 204 -4.45 1.29 -18.65
C LEU A 204 -3.79 -0.09 -18.48
N GLY A 205 -4.56 -1.18 -18.65
CA GLY A 205 -4.00 -2.54 -18.61
C GLY A 205 -3.80 -3.12 -17.21
N ILE A 206 -4.38 -2.54 -16.15
CA ILE A 206 -4.31 -3.14 -14.81
C ILE A 206 -5.13 -4.43 -14.78
N THR A 207 -4.46 -5.56 -14.52
CA THR A 207 -5.08 -6.83 -14.14
C THR A 207 -5.61 -6.72 -12.70
N GLU A 208 -6.71 -7.42 -12.35
CA GLU A 208 -7.37 -7.33 -11.04
C GLU A 208 -6.35 -7.29 -9.88
N LYS A 209 -6.37 -6.21 -9.09
CA LYS A 209 -5.61 -6.14 -7.84
C LYS A 209 -6.39 -6.88 -6.77
N PHE A 210 -5.88 -8.04 -6.37
CA PHE A 210 -6.43 -8.82 -5.29
C PHE A 210 -5.82 -8.40 -3.96
N ASN A 211 -6.58 -8.49 -2.88
CA ASN A 211 -5.96 -8.52 -1.56
C ASN A 211 -5.28 -9.89 -1.34
N LEU A 212 -4.51 -10.04 -0.27
CA LEU A 212 -3.72 -11.26 -0.01
C LEU A 212 -4.56 -12.54 -0.12
N GLU A 213 -5.69 -12.61 0.58
CA GLU A 213 -6.52 -13.82 0.64
C GLU A 213 -7.20 -14.13 -0.69
N THR A 214 -7.86 -13.13 -1.30
CA THR A 214 -8.57 -13.34 -2.58
C THR A 214 -7.62 -13.68 -3.72
N GLY A 215 -6.41 -13.11 -3.71
CA GLY A 215 -5.39 -13.37 -4.71
C GLY A 215 -4.82 -14.79 -4.63
N ILE A 216 -4.56 -15.28 -3.41
CA ILE A 216 -4.15 -16.66 -3.19
C ILE A 216 -5.26 -17.61 -3.62
N ASN A 217 -6.50 -17.37 -3.22
CA ASN A 217 -7.63 -18.22 -3.60
C ASN A 217 -7.83 -18.28 -5.12
N ARG A 218 -7.65 -17.15 -5.82
CA ARG A 218 -7.69 -17.10 -7.29
C ARG A 218 -6.56 -17.93 -7.91
N ALA A 219 -5.33 -17.76 -7.43
CA ALA A 219 -4.17 -18.53 -7.91
C ALA A 219 -4.35 -20.05 -7.69
N VAL A 220 -4.84 -20.45 -6.51
CA VAL A 220 -5.14 -21.86 -6.20
C VAL A 220 -6.23 -22.40 -7.12
N SER A 221 -7.29 -21.64 -7.38
CA SER A 221 -8.37 -22.06 -8.28
C SER A 221 -7.88 -22.26 -9.72
N LEU A 222 -7.05 -21.35 -10.24
CA LEU A 222 -6.43 -21.48 -11.56
C LEU A 222 -5.51 -22.71 -11.63
N ALA A 223 -4.64 -22.87 -10.63
CA ALA A 223 -3.71 -23.97 -10.56
C ALA A 223 -4.43 -25.32 -10.53
N LYS A 224 -5.47 -25.48 -9.69
CA LYS A 224 -6.27 -26.72 -9.65
C LYS A 224 -6.94 -27.02 -10.98
N ASN A 225 -7.52 -26.02 -11.63
CA ASN A 225 -8.13 -26.21 -12.95
C ASN A 225 -7.10 -26.67 -14.00
N LEU A 226 -5.90 -26.08 -14.00
CA LEU A 226 -4.82 -26.51 -14.89
C LEU A 226 -4.35 -27.93 -14.58
N MET A 227 -4.22 -28.30 -13.30
CA MET A 227 -3.83 -29.64 -12.88
C MET A 227 -4.88 -30.71 -13.23
N GLU A 228 -6.16 -30.36 -13.26
CA GLU A 228 -7.26 -31.26 -13.63
C GLU A 228 -7.38 -31.46 -15.15
N ASN A 229 -7.05 -30.44 -15.94
CA ASN A 229 -7.29 -30.41 -17.39
C ASN A 229 -6.03 -30.58 -18.26
N ARG A 230 -4.84 -30.74 -17.65
CA ARG A 230 -3.59 -31.03 -18.36
C ARG A 230 -3.26 -32.52 -18.33
N ASP A 231 -2.70 -33.01 -19.43
CA ASP A 231 -1.85 -34.21 -19.42
C ASP A 231 -0.76 -34.07 -18.35
N ALA A 232 -0.25 -35.18 -17.82
CA ALA A 232 0.55 -35.30 -16.58
C ALA A 232 1.82 -34.40 -16.40
N ARG A 233 2.04 -33.40 -17.25
CA ARG A 233 3.08 -32.37 -17.09
C ARG A 233 2.83 -31.49 -15.86
N PRO A 234 3.88 -31.17 -15.08
CA PRO A 234 3.78 -30.23 -13.98
C PRO A 234 3.30 -28.85 -14.41
N ILE A 235 2.65 -28.13 -13.50
CA ILE A 235 2.38 -26.70 -13.67
C ILE A 235 3.48 -25.87 -13.00
N ILE A 236 3.83 -24.75 -13.60
CA ILE A 236 4.81 -23.81 -13.06
C ILE A 236 4.11 -22.50 -12.66
N ILE A 237 4.26 -22.10 -11.41
CA ILE A 237 3.71 -20.87 -10.85
C ILE A 237 4.88 -19.94 -10.51
N ALA A 238 4.99 -18.81 -11.21
CA ALA A 238 6.00 -17.80 -10.93
C ALA A 238 5.46 -16.76 -9.95
N VAL A 239 6.20 -16.51 -8.86
CA VAL A 239 5.84 -15.53 -7.82
C VAL A 239 6.94 -14.50 -7.66
N ALA A 240 6.76 -13.32 -8.24
CA ALA A 240 7.68 -12.19 -8.12
C ALA A 240 7.22 -11.15 -7.11
N GLY A 241 8.14 -10.27 -6.72
CA GLY A 241 7.85 -9.10 -5.91
C GLY A 241 9.10 -8.56 -5.22
N GLY A 242 9.03 -7.30 -4.79
CA GLY A 242 10.15 -6.63 -4.14
C GLY A 242 10.66 -7.34 -2.87
N SER A 243 11.87 -6.99 -2.43
CA SER A 243 12.38 -7.47 -1.14
C SER A 243 11.38 -7.18 -0.02
N ALA A 244 11.14 -8.19 0.83
CA ALA A 244 10.19 -8.11 1.94
C ALA A 244 8.72 -7.84 1.54
N SER A 245 8.32 -8.16 0.29
CA SER A 245 6.92 -8.07 -0.15
C SER A 245 6.01 -9.15 0.43
N GLY A 246 6.56 -10.25 0.93
CA GLY A 246 5.82 -11.43 1.37
C GLY A 246 5.63 -12.49 0.27
N LYS A 247 6.29 -12.36 -0.88
CA LYS A 247 6.25 -13.39 -1.96
C LYS A 247 6.51 -14.81 -1.45
N THR A 248 7.54 -15.01 -0.62
CA THR A 248 7.89 -16.33 -0.08
C THR A 248 6.94 -16.74 1.05
N SER A 249 6.81 -15.89 2.07
CA SER A 249 6.15 -16.26 3.34
C SER A 249 4.63 -16.13 3.34
N ALA A 250 4.06 -15.23 2.53
CA ALA A 250 2.63 -14.97 2.50
C ALA A 250 1.94 -15.64 1.30
N VAL A 251 2.64 -15.78 0.17
CA VAL A 251 2.06 -16.32 -1.08
C VAL A 251 2.61 -17.70 -1.40
N ALA A 252 3.91 -17.86 -1.69
CA ALA A 252 4.48 -19.13 -2.14
C ALA A 252 4.28 -20.27 -1.13
N GLN A 253 4.51 -20.03 0.17
CA GLN A 253 4.22 -20.99 1.24
C GLN A 253 2.74 -21.40 1.26
N LYS A 254 1.83 -20.43 1.15
CA LYS A 254 0.39 -20.71 1.17
C LYS A 254 -0.07 -21.49 -0.06
N LEU A 255 0.49 -21.20 -1.23
CA LEU A 255 0.25 -21.98 -2.44
C LEU A 255 0.76 -23.42 -2.28
N SER A 256 1.96 -23.60 -1.71
CA SER A 256 2.55 -24.92 -1.47
C SER A 256 1.73 -25.75 -0.48
N GLU A 257 1.08 -25.12 0.50
CA GLU A 257 0.17 -25.79 1.46
C GLU A 257 -1.18 -26.18 0.84
N LEU A 258 -1.72 -25.36 -0.08
CA LEU A 258 -3.07 -25.51 -0.61
C LEU A 258 -3.14 -26.35 -1.90
N LEU A 259 -2.02 -26.51 -2.59
CA LEU A 259 -1.90 -27.32 -3.80
C LEU A 259 -1.34 -28.71 -3.47
N ALA A 260 -1.94 -29.74 -4.05
CA ALA A 260 -1.48 -31.11 -3.87
C ALA A 260 -0.16 -31.32 -4.62
N ASP A 261 0.84 -31.89 -3.95
CA ASP A 261 2.16 -32.19 -4.53
C ASP A 261 2.81 -30.96 -5.18
N ALA A 262 2.94 -29.90 -4.38
CA ALA A 262 3.57 -28.64 -4.77
C ALA A 262 4.87 -28.40 -3.99
N LYS A 263 5.90 -27.88 -4.66
CA LYS A 263 7.20 -27.57 -4.03
C LYS A 263 7.76 -26.22 -4.50
N ILE A 264 8.36 -25.48 -3.56
CA ILE A 264 8.92 -24.15 -3.82
C ILE A 264 10.36 -24.28 -4.32
N LEU A 265 10.64 -23.67 -5.48
CA LEU A 265 11.96 -23.47 -6.03
C LEU A 265 12.39 -22.01 -5.79
N SER A 266 13.24 -21.77 -4.79
CA SER A 266 13.69 -20.41 -4.47
C SER A 266 14.78 -19.96 -5.43
N MET A 267 14.61 -18.79 -6.05
CA MET A 267 15.64 -18.18 -6.90
C MET A 267 16.87 -17.75 -6.09
N ASP A 268 16.74 -17.56 -4.77
CA ASP A 268 17.87 -17.22 -3.90
C ASP A 268 18.97 -18.31 -3.95
N ASP A 269 18.61 -19.58 -4.20
CA ASP A 269 19.59 -20.66 -4.38
C ASP A 269 20.51 -20.48 -5.60
N TYR A 270 20.08 -19.65 -6.56
CA TYR A 270 20.76 -19.44 -7.84
C TYR A 270 21.66 -18.19 -7.84
N TYR A 271 21.89 -17.52 -6.72
CA TYR A 271 22.94 -16.50 -6.63
C TYR A 271 24.30 -17.07 -6.99
N ARG A 272 25.07 -16.37 -7.83
CA ARG A 272 26.42 -16.78 -8.26
C ARG A 272 27.45 -16.74 -7.11
N GLY A 273 27.15 -15.97 -6.06
CA GLY A 273 27.94 -15.92 -4.82
C GLY A 273 29.05 -14.87 -4.81
N VAL A 274 29.66 -14.69 -3.64
CA VAL A 274 30.53 -13.55 -3.33
C VAL A 274 31.80 -13.51 -4.19
N ASP A 275 32.30 -14.66 -4.64
CA ASP A 275 33.50 -14.72 -5.46
C ASP A 275 33.23 -14.19 -6.89
N PHE A 276 32.02 -14.43 -7.44
CA PHE A 276 31.56 -13.79 -8.68
C PHE A 276 31.39 -12.29 -8.49
N MET A 277 30.73 -11.86 -7.40
CA MET A 277 30.52 -10.43 -7.12
C MET A 277 31.84 -9.65 -6.97
N LYS A 278 32.90 -10.28 -6.45
CA LYS A 278 34.24 -9.66 -6.36
C LYS A 278 34.89 -9.46 -7.73
N GLN A 279 34.60 -10.34 -8.70
CA GLN A 279 35.10 -10.22 -10.07
C GLN A 279 34.31 -9.18 -10.88
N HIS A 280 33.11 -8.84 -10.43
CA HIS A 280 32.18 -7.89 -11.05
C HIS A 280 31.79 -6.77 -10.07
N PRO A 281 32.74 -5.90 -9.68
CA PRO A 281 32.52 -4.86 -8.67
C PRO A 281 31.48 -3.79 -9.08
N GLU A 282 31.13 -3.72 -10.36
CA GLU A 282 30.06 -2.88 -10.92
C GLU A 282 28.65 -3.40 -10.58
N LEU A 283 28.52 -4.68 -10.20
CA LEU A 283 27.23 -5.32 -9.91
C LEU A 283 26.88 -5.26 -8.43
N ASN A 284 25.58 -5.34 -8.14
CA ASN A 284 25.04 -5.56 -6.79
C ASN A 284 24.09 -6.77 -6.74
N TRP A 285 23.75 -7.21 -5.52
CA TRP A 285 22.94 -8.42 -5.31
C TRP A 285 21.50 -8.30 -5.78
N ASP A 286 20.98 -7.09 -5.95
CA ASP A 286 19.61 -6.83 -6.39
C ASP A 286 19.55 -6.59 -7.91
N GLN A 287 20.58 -7.02 -8.67
CA GLN A 287 20.58 -7.07 -10.13
C GLN A 287 20.40 -8.51 -10.65
N PRO A 288 19.74 -8.69 -11.81
CA PRO A 288 19.52 -10.01 -12.43
C PRO A 288 20.80 -10.83 -12.64
N GLU A 289 21.90 -10.18 -13.02
CA GLU A 289 23.19 -10.77 -13.34
C GLU A 289 23.86 -11.43 -12.11
N ALA A 290 23.45 -11.04 -10.90
CA ALA A 290 23.90 -11.70 -9.67
C ALA A 290 23.37 -13.14 -9.55
N LEU A 291 22.32 -13.49 -10.30
CA LEU A 291 21.79 -14.84 -10.40
C LEU A 291 22.28 -15.55 -11.67
N ASP A 292 22.35 -16.87 -11.56
CA ASP A 292 22.59 -17.75 -12.70
C ASP A 292 21.26 -18.14 -13.36
N LEU A 293 20.62 -17.16 -14.02
CA LEU A 293 19.30 -17.34 -14.63
C LEU A 293 19.30 -18.43 -15.71
N GLY A 294 20.39 -18.61 -16.45
CA GLY A 294 20.50 -19.70 -17.42
C GLY A 294 20.53 -21.09 -16.76
N LEU A 295 21.14 -21.23 -15.58
CA LEU A 295 21.05 -22.48 -14.81
C LEU A 295 19.61 -22.72 -14.32
N LEU A 296 18.93 -21.67 -13.87
CA LEU A 296 17.53 -21.75 -13.44
C LEU A 296 16.60 -22.12 -14.60
N GLU A 297 16.76 -21.50 -15.76
CA GLU A 297 15.99 -21.78 -16.99
C GLU A 297 16.11 -23.26 -17.38
N ASN A 298 17.34 -23.79 -17.45
CA ASN A 298 17.57 -25.21 -17.71
C ASN A 298 16.88 -26.12 -16.68
N HIS A 299 16.88 -25.74 -15.40
CA HIS A 299 16.19 -26.49 -14.36
C HIS A 299 14.66 -26.41 -14.49
N LEU A 300 14.11 -25.26 -14.87
CA LEU A 300 12.69 -25.09 -15.14
C LEU A 300 12.23 -25.91 -16.35
N ASP A 301 13.06 -26.03 -17.39
CA ASP A 301 12.79 -26.90 -18.53
C ASP A 301 12.70 -28.37 -18.15
N LEU A 302 13.64 -28.87 -17.33
CA LEU A 302 13.58 -30.24 -16.81
C LEU A 302 12.28 -30.46 -16.03
N LEU A 303 11.94 -29.54 -15.14
CA LEU A 303 10.75 -29.63 -14.31
C LEU A 303 9.45 -29.53 -15.12
N ALA A 304 9.39 -28.67 -16.14
CA ALA A 304 8.26 -28.56 -17.05
C ALA A 304 7.98 -29.88 -17.80
N ASN A 305 9.04 -30.67 -18.03
CA ASN A 305 8.96 -32.00 -18.64
C ASN A 305 8.80 -33.15 -17.63
N GLY A 306 8.59 -32.84 -16.34
CA GLY A 306 8.40 -33.85 -15.28
C GLY A 306 9.69 -34.59 -14.89
N LEU A 307 10.86 -34.04 -15.20
CA LEU A 307 12.16 -34.61 -14.84
C LEU A 307 12.69 -33.99 -13.54
N PRO A 308 13.42 -34.75 -12.70
CA PRO A 308 14.07 -34.21 -11.51
C PRO A 308 15.24 -33.30 -11.87
N VAL A 309 15.58 -32.39 -10.95
CA VAL A 309 16.84 -31.64 -10.98
C VAL A 309 17.77 -32.25 -9.94
N LEU A 310 18.85 -32.89 -10.36
CA LEU A 310 19.74 -33.63 -9.45
C LEU A 310 20.70 -32.75 -8.64
N ASN A 311 20.97 -31.54 -9.14
CA ASN A 311 22.02 -30.65 -8.66
C ASN A 311 21.48 -29.22 -8.42
N LYS A 312 20.31 -29.08 -7.79
CA LYS A 312 19.83 -27.76 -7.37
C LYS A 312 20.80 -27.19 -6.34
N PRO A 313 21.38 -26.00 -6.57
CA PRO A 313 22.31 -25.40 -5.60
C PRO A 313 21.61 -25.11 -4.26
N LYS A 314 22.41 -24.96 -3.20
CA LYS A 314 21.99 -24.44 -1.90
C LYS A 314 22.73 -23.16 -1.62
N TYR A 315 22.04 -22.05 -1.41
CA TYR A 315 22.70 -20.78 -1.12
C TYR A 315 22.72 -20.45 0.37
N SER A 316 23.89 -20.09 0.90
CA SER A 316 24.09 -19.68 2.28
C SER A 316 24.21 -18.15 2.36
N PHE A 317 23.20 -17.49 2.95
CA PHE A 317 23.23 -16.05 3.18
C PHE A 317 24.29 -15.61 4.19
N THR A 318 24.75 -16.52 5.06
CA THR A 318 25.78 -16.24 6.06
C THR A 318 27.16 -16.15 5.41
N THR A 319 27.47 -17.06 4.48
CA THR A 319 28.78 -17.09 3.81
C THR A 319 28.78 -16.39 2.44
N GLY A 320 27.60 -16.10 1.90
CA GLY A 320 27.40 -15.50 0.58
C GLY A 320 27.80 -16.45 -0.56
N ARG A 321 27.69 -17.77 -0.37
CA ARG A 321 28.15 -18.79 -1.33
C ARG A 321 27.14 -19.91 -1.53
N ARG A 322 27.29 -20.63 -2.64
CA ARG A 322 26.62 -21.92 -2.85
C ARG A 322 27.37 -23.00 -2.08
N GLU A 323 26.68 -23.70 -1.19
CA GLU A 323 27.22 -24.72 -0.30
C GLU A 323 26.54 -26.06 -0.56
N GLY A 324 27.08 -26.79 -1.53
CA GLY A 324 26.55 -28.08 -1.96
C GLY A 324 25.34 -27.95 -2.90
N ALA A 325 24.70 -29.10 -3.14
CA ALA A 325 23.52 -29.22 -3.99
C ALA A 325 22.56 -30.28 -3.41
N GLU A 326 21.32 -30.24 -3.85
CA GLU A 326 20.32 -31.27 -3.54
C GLU A 326 19.45 -31.59 -4.75
N GLU A 327 18.77 -32.72 -4.67
CA GLU A 327 17.76 -33.09 -5.63
C GLU A 327 16.46 -32.31 -5.42
N PHE A 328 15.90 -31.78 -6.50
CA PHE A 328 14.52 -31.32 -6.58
C PHE A 328 13.70 -32.38 -7.33
N PRO A 329 12.77 -33.08 -6.64
CA PRO A 329 12.05 -34.20 -7.23
C PRO A 329 10.99 -33.73 -8.24
N PRO A 330 10.48 -34.63 -9.11
CA PRO A 330 9.31 -34.34 -9.92
C PRO A 330 8.09 -34.13 -9.02
N VAL A 331 7.32 -33.08 -9.29
CA VAL A 331 6.13 -32.70 -8.53
C VAL A 331 5.04 -32.21 -9.49
N LYS A 332 3.78 -32.26 -9.09
CA LYS A 332 2.68 -31.74 -9.92
C LYS A 332 2.68 -30.21 -10.06
N ALA A 333 3.20 -29.49 -9.07
CA ALA A 333 3.29 -28.03 -9.13
C ALA A 333 4.63 -27.50 -8.62
N VAL A 334 5.32 -26.72 -9.45
CA VAL A 334 6.55 -26.01 -9.09
C VAL A 334 6.22 -24.54 -8.85
N ILE A 335 6.54 -24.05 -7.66
CA ILE A 335 6.38 -22.63 -7.32
C ILE A 335 7.76 -21.97 -7.35
N VAL A 336 8.08 -21.29 -8.44
CA VAL A 336 9.33 -20.54 -8.57
C VAL A 336 9.15 -19.13 -8.01
N GLU A 337 9.92 -18.78 -6.98
CA GLU A 337 9.77 -17.48 -6.30
C GLU A 337 11.10 -16.73 -6.20
N GLY A 338 11.05 -15.42 -6.41
CA GLY A 338 12.24 -14.58 -6.38
C GLY A 338 11.98 -13.15 -6.83
N LEU A 339 13.00 -12.29 -6.75
CA LEU A 339 12.88 -10.90 -7.22
C LEU A 339 12.53 -10.83 -8.71
N PHE A 340 13.10 -11.75 -9.50
CA PHE A 340 13.05 -11.72 -10.96
C PHE A 340 12.22 -12.86 -11.56
N ALA A 341 11.31 -13.48 -10.79
CA ALA A 341 10.53 -14.63 -11.27
C ALA A 341 9.61 -14.30 -12.46
N LEU A 342 9.37 -13.01 -12.76
CA LEU A 342 8.60 -12.57 -13.93
C LEU A 342 9.47 -11.97 -15.05
N LYS A 343 10.79 -12.19 -15.02
CA LYS A 343 11.65 -11.98 -16.19
C LYS A 343 11.48 -13.10 -17.22
N PRO A 344 11.71 -12.87 -18.52
CA PRO A 344 11.46 -13.84 -19.59
C PRO A 344 12.00 -15.25 -19.31
N GLU A 345 13.23 -15.34 -18.79
CA GLU A 345 13.96 -16.58 -18.45
C GLU A 345 13.19 -17.50 -17.48
N VAL A 346 12.21 -16.97 -16.75
CA VAL A 346 11.34 -17.72 -15.84
C VAL A 346 9.88 -17.64 -16.27
N ALA A 347 9.42 -16.45 -16.66
CA ALA A 347 8.03 -16.18 -16.99
C ALA A 347 7.56 -16.96 -18.21
N ASP A 348 8.42 -17.26 -19.17
CA ASP A 348 8.03 -17.94 -20.40
C ASP A 348 7.77 -19.44 -20.18
N HIS A 349 8.28 -20.01 -19.07
CA HIS A 349 7.98 -21.36 -18.60
C HIS A 349 6.77 -21.41 -17.66
N ALA A 350 6.33 -20.26 -17.13
CA ALA A 350 5.30 -20.19 -16.11
C ALA A 350 3.88 -20.20 -16.70
N ASP A 351 3.01 -21.01 -16.10
CA ASP A 351 1.58 -21.12 -16.43
C ASP A 351 0.72 -20.10 -15.68
N ILE A 352 1.18 -19.67 -14.49
CA ILE A 352 0.53 -18.64 -13.68
C ILE A 352 1.61 -17.68 -13.18
N LYS A 353 1.42 -16.39 -13.43
CA LYS A 353 2.34 -15.30 -13.10
C LYS A 353 1.73 -14.41 -12.02
N ILE A 354 2.36 -14.40 -10.85
CA ILE A 354 1.90 -13.67 -9.67
C ILE A 354 2.92 -12.59 -9.32
N PHE A 355 2.45 -11.35 -9.14
CA PHE A 355 3.25 -10.27 -8.58
C PHE A 355 2.71 -9.84 -7.23
N VAL A 356 3.55 -9.89 -6.19
CA VAL A 356 3.21 -9.47 -4.83
C VAL A 356 3.63 -8.03 -4.61
N ASP A 357 2.63 -7.15 -4.52
CA ASP A 357 2.75 -5.70 -4.52
C ASP A 357 2.59 -5.12 -3.10
N ILE A 358 3.50 -4.24 -2.72
CA ILE A 358 3.46 -3.47 -1.46
C ILE A 358 4.32 -2.21 -1.61
N GLY A 359 3.90 -1.13 -0.97
CA GLY A 359 4.65 0.12 -0.96
C GLY A 359 6.02 0.00 -0.27
N MET A 360 6.95 0.87 -0.69
CA MET A 360 8.32 0.91 -0.18
C MET A 360 8.39 0.95 1.35
N HIS A 361 7.58 1.79 2.00
CA HIS A 361 7.56 1.94 3.46
C HIS A 361 7.42 0.60 4.19
N GLY A 362 6.45 -0.21 3.78
CA GLY A 362 6.22 -1.51 4.36
C GLY A 362 7.33 -2.51 4.06
N ARG A 363 7.92 -2.47 2.85
CA ARG A 363 9.09 -3.29 2.48
C ARG A 363 10.31 -2.94 3.33
N MET A 364 10.61 -1.65 3.50
CA MET A 364 11.73 -1.17 4.30
C MET A 364 11.61 -1.64 5.76
N LEU A 365 10.46 -1.41 6.39
CA LEU A 365 10.24 -1.79 7.78
C LEU A 365 10.25 -3.30 7.99
N ARG A 366 9.58 -4.06 7.12
CA ARG A 366 9.64 -5.53 7.15
C ARG A 366 11.06 -6.04 6.99
N ARG A 367 11.86 -5.45 6.10
CA ARG A 367 13.27 -5.84 5.92
C ARG A 367 14.11 -5.53 7.16
N LEU A 368 13.97 -4.35 7.74
CA LEU A 368 14.66 -3.98 8.98
C LEU A 368 14.32 -4.95 10.13
N MET A 369 13.03 -5.27 10.31
CA MET A 369 12.59 -6.19 11.36
C MET A 369 13.04 -7.63 11.10
N ARG A 370 12.99 -8.10 9.84
CA ARG A 370 13.39 -9.46 9.46
C ARG A 370 14.91 -9.66 9.53
N ASP A 371 15.68 -8.74 8.96
CA ASP A 371 17.12 -8.98 8.74
C ASP A 371 17.94 -8.66 10.00
N ALA A 372 17.55 -7.64 10.77
CA ALA A 372 18.26 -7.25 11.98
C ALA A 372 17.73 -7.95 13.25
N VAL A 373 16.40 -7.99 13.45
CA VAL A 373 15.83 -8.46 14.73
C VAL A 373 15.75 -9.98 14.80
N ALA A 374 15.46 -10.64 13.67
CA ALA A 374 15.39 -12.11 13.61
C ALA A 374 16.74 -12.78 13.25
N GLY A 375 17.83 -12.01 13.10
CA GLY A 375 19.19 -12.54 12.94
C GLY A 375 19.45 -13.25 11.61
N ARG A 376 18.75 -12.90 10.52
CA ARG A 376 18.96 -13.50 9.20
C ARG A 376 20.34 -13.16 8.60
N THR A 377 20.91 -12.02 9.01
CA THR A 377 22.22 -11.55 8.55
C THR A 377 23.04 -11.03 9.73
N ASN A 378 24.36 -10.92 9.56
CA ASN A 378 25.24 -10.28 10.56
C ASN A 378 25.30 -8.74 10.40
N GLN A 379 24.35 -8.13 9.68
CA GLN A 379 24.34 -6.70 9.40
C GLN A 379 23.64 -5.91 10.51
N SER A 380 24.16 -4.72 10.79
CA SER A 380 23.51 -3.74 11.67
C SER A 380 22.28 -3.11 11.02
N LEU A 381 21.37 -2.55 11.84
CA LEU A 381 20.21 -1.79 11.36
C LEU A 381 20.61 -0.64 10.41
N ARG A 382 21.75 0.01 10.67
CA ARG A 382 22.30 1.09 9.85
C ARG A 382 22.69 0.60 8.46
N GLU A 383 23.39 -0.52 8.37
CA GLU A 383 23.81 -1.12 7.10
C GLU A 383 22.59 -1.58 6.29
N ILE A 384 21.61 -2.21 6.93
CA ILE A 384 20.38 -2.66 6.27
C ILE A 384 19.59 -1.47 5.73
N LEU A 385 19.40 -0.41 6.53
CA LEU A 385 18.70 0.80 6.10
C LEU A 385 19.43 1.50 4.94
N GLY A 386 20.75 1.69 5.09
CA GLY A 386 21.58 2.33 4.07
C GLY A 386 21.56 1.57 2.76
N TYR A 387 21.75 0.25 2.80
CA TYR A 387 21.69 -0.61 1.62
C TYR A 387 20.28 -0.62 0.99
N PHE A 388 19.23 -0.62 1.80
CA PHE A 388 17.87 -0.57 1.29
C PHE A 388 17.61 0.69 0.46
N LEU A 389 17.92 1.87 1.02
CA LEU A 389 17.67 3.15 0.36
C LEU A 389 18.63 3.42 -0.81
N ALA A 390 19.88 2.97 -0.72
CA ALA A 390 20.90 3.22 -1.73
C ALA A 390 20.85 2.22 -2.91
N THR A 391 20.39 0.99 -2.67
CA THR A 391 20.53 -0.12 -3.62
C THR A 391 19.20 -0.83 -3.86
N VAL A 392 18.59 -1.38 -2.81
CA VAL A 392 17.41 -2.26 -2.96
C VAL A 392 16.25 -1.52 -3.61
N GLU A 393 15.95 -0.29 -3.18
CA GLU A 393 14.84 0.48 -3.74
C GLU A 393 15.08 0.88 -5.21
N PRO A 394 16.22 1.50 -5.57
CA PRO A 394 16.52 1.77 -6.98
C PRO A 394 16.51 0.53 -7.88
N MET A 395 17.02 -0.61 -7.39
CA MET A 395 17.03 -1.86 -8.15
C MET A 395 15.64 -2.49 -8.28
N HIS A 396 14.80 -2.34 -7.25
CA HIS A 396 13.39 -2.73 -7.33
C HIS A 396 12.69 -1.95 -8.44
N ASP A 397 12.83 -0.63 -8.47
CA ASP A 397 12.21 0.23 -9.49
C ASP A 397 12.74 -0.09 -10.90
N ALA A 398 14.03 -0.40 -11.03
CA ALA A 398 14.66 -0.68 -12.31
C ALA A 398 14.32 -2.08 -12.87
N TYR A 399 14.31 -3.12 -12.03
CA TYR A 399 14.33 -4.50 -12.50
C TYR A 399 13.17 -5.38 -12.04
N VAL A 400 12.47 -5.00 -10.95
CA VAL A 400 11.42 -5.82 -10.36
C VAL A 400 10.05 -5.22 -10.63
N GLN A 401 9.83 -3.95 -10.27
CA GLN A 401 8.56 -3.27 -10.42
C GLN A 401 8.00 -3.28 -11.85
N PRO A 402 8.80 -3.13 -12.92
CA PRO A 402 8.29 -3.19 -14.29
C PRO A 402 7.71 -4.57 -14.64
N THR A 403 8.23 -5.66 -14.06
CA THR A 403 7.76 -7.02 -14.36
C THR A 403 6.32 -7.29 -13.90
N LYS A 404 5.76 -6.42 -13.07
CA LYS A 404 4.36 -6.45 -12.64
C LYS A 404 3.38 -6.44 -13.82
N GLU A 405 3.72 -5.77 -14.93
CA GLU A 405 2.87 -5.72 -16.12
C GLU A 405 2.66 -7.09 -16.78
N LYS A 406 3.56 -8.05 -16.51
CA LYS A 406 3.50 -9.42 -17.02
C LYS A 406 2.69 -10.37 -16.13
N ALA A 407 2.16 -9.88 -15.01
CA ALA A 407 1.47 -10.71 -14.04
C ALA A 407 0.00 -10.95 -14.42
N ASP A 408 -0.41 -12.21 -14.36
CA ASP A 408 -1.82 -12.62 -14.45
C ASP A 408 -2.60 -12.20 -13.19
N ILE A 409 -1.92 -12.22 -12.04
CA ILE A 409 -2.48 -11.88 -10.73
C ILE A 409 -1.55 -10.92 -10.01
N VAL A 410 -2.08 -9.74 -9.64
CA VAL A 410 -1.39 -8.82 -8.73
C VAL A 410 -2.00 -8.95 -7.34
N ILE A 411 -1.21 -9.39 -6.36
CA ILE A 411 -1.62 -9.56 -4.98
C ILE A 411 -1.07 -8.41 -4.15
N HIS A 412 -1.96 -7.56 -3.62
CA HIS A 412 -1.60 -6.53 -2.66
C HIS A 412 -1.48 -7.14 -1.25
N ASN A 413 -0.26 -7.19 -0.74
CA ASN A 413 0.03 -7.66 0.61
C ASN A 413 0.17 -6.47 1.55
N GLU A 414 -0.97 -5.95 2.01
CA GLU A 414 -1.04 -4.74 2.82
C GLU A 414 -0.06 -4.75 4.00
N TYR A 415 0.51 -3.57 4.28
CA TYR A 415 1.30 -3.34 5.47
C TYR A 415 0.36 -3.06 6.64
N ASP A 416 0.45 -3.87 7.70
CA ASP A 416 -0.29 -3.67 8.94
C ASP A 416 0.69 -3.24 10.05
N PRO A 417 0.82 -1.93 10.33
CA PRO A 417 1.71 -1.40 11.36
C PRO A 417 1.51 -2.03 12.73
N ALA A 418 0.28 -2.39 13.11
CA ALA A 418 -0.02 -2.95 14.42
C ALA A 418 0.50 -4.38 14.58
N LYS A 419 0.52 -5.16 13.48
CA LYS A 419 1.11 -6.50 13.46
C LYS A 419 2.61 -6.47 13.24
N GLU A 420 3.08 -5.69 12.28
CA GLU A 420 4.47 -5.69 11.84
C GLU A 420 5.38 -5.11 12.92
N SER A 421 4.99 -4.00 13.55
CA SER A 421 5.80 -3.33 14.58
C SER A 421 6.12 -4.23 15.78
N GLN A 422 5.31 -5.25 16.07
CA GLN A 422 5.59 -6.21 17.14
C GLN A 422 6.87 -7.02 16.89
N ARG A 423 7.25 -7.20 15.62
CA ARG A 423 8.48 -7.89 15.20
C ARG A 423 9.74 -7.08 15.49
N ALA A 424 9.62 -5.79 15.83
CA ALA A 424 10.76 -4.97 16.23
C ALA A 424 11.46 -5.50 17.50
N GLY A 425 10.76 -6.28 18.34
CA GLY A 425 11.30 -6.87 19.57
C GLY A 425 11.70 -5.85 20.66
N ARG A 426 11.66 -4.55 20.35
CA ARG A 426 12.05 -3.43 21.21
C ARG A 426 10.87 -2.50 21.40
N PHE A 427 10.66 -2.08 22.64
CA PHE A 427 9.49 -1.29 23.02
C PHE A 427 9.88 -0.13 23.92
N GLU A 428 9.06 0.91 23.87
CA GLU A 428 9.12 2.05 24.77
C GLU A 428 7.79 2.12 25.51
N LEU A 429 7.88 2.15 26.84
CA LEU A 429 6.79 2.49 27.75
C LEU A 429 7.01 3.92 28.21
N GLN A 430 6.01 4.80 28.05
CA GLN A 430 6.18 6.23 28.30
C GLN A 430 4.91 6.87 28.89
N ILE A 431 5.08 7.76 29.86
CA ILE A 431 4.06 8.76 30.19
C ILE A 431 4.61 10.16 29.99
N LYS A 432 3.74 11.09 29.57
CA LYS A 432 4.10 12.49 29.31
C LYS A 432 3.15 13.42 30.04
N PHE A 433 3.71 14.44 30.67
CA PHE A 433 2.96 15.47 31.38
C PHE A 433 3.45 16.86 30.96
N PRO A 434 2.57 17.89 30.92
CA PRO A 434 3.03 19.27 31.09
C PRO A 434 3.80 19.36 32.41
N ALA A 435 4.96 20.00 32.41
CA ALA A 435 5.79 20.09 33.61
C ALA A 435 5.16 20.96 34.69
N GLY A 436 4.32 21.93 34.30
CA GLY A 436 3.76 22.92 35.23
C GLY A 436 4.89 23.65 35.98
N ASN A 437 4.92 23.51 37.30
CA ASN A 437 5.95 24.08 38.17
C ASN A 437 7.16 23.17 38.39
N VAL A 438 7.10 21.91 37.94
CA VAL A 438 8.16 20.92 38.20
C VAL A 438 9.43 21.30 37.41
N ASN A 439 10.55 21.35 38.12
CA ASN A 439 11.85 21.76 37.59
C ASN A 439 12.95 20.72 37.93
N GLU A 440 14.22 21.06 37.63
CA GLU A 440 15.36 20.16 37.85
C GLU A 440 15.62 19.87 39.33
N ASP A 441 15.36 20.84 40.23
CA ASP A 441 15.55 20.67 41.67
C ASP A 441 14.50 19.72 42.26
N ASP A 442 13.26 19.78 41.78
CA ASP A 442 12.21 18.83 42.18
C ASP A 442 12.56 17.39 41.79
N LEU A 443 13.11 17.20 40.58
CA LEU A 443 13.57 15.89 40.12
C LEU A 443 14.74 15.38 40.97
N THR A 444 15.67 16.26 41.33
CA THR A 444 16.80 15.93 42.20
C THR A 444 16.34 15.61 43.63
N ALA A 445 15.35 16.34 44.15
CA ALA A 445 14.79 16.15 45.49
C ALA A 445 14.09 14.80 45.65
N VAL A 446 13.50 14.25 44.59
CA VAL A 446 12.94 12.88 44.61
C VAL A 446 13.99 11.78 44.38
N GLY A 447 15.27 12.15 44.25
CA GLY A 447 16.41 11.25 44.13
C GLY A 447 16.82 10.93 42.68
N ALA A 448 16.39 11.73 41.70
CA ALA A 448 16.79 11.50 40.31
C ALA A 448 18.19 12.07 40.03
N GLN A 449 19.06 11.25 39.46
CA GLN A 449 20.42 11.66 39.09
C GLN A 449 20.40 12.32 37.71
N LYS A 450 20.85 13.57 37.61
CA LYS A 450 21.00 14.27 36.32
C LYS A 450 22.10 13.60 35.48
N LEU A 451 21.76 13.27 34.24
CA LEU A 451 22.67 12.67 33.27
C LEU A 451 23.29 13.72 32.33
N GLY A 452 22.56 14.80 32.03
CA GLY A 452 23.03 15.86 31.15
C GLY A 452 21.88 16.61 30.46
N SER A 453 22.23 17.61 29.65
CA SER A 453 21.27 18.35 28.84
C SER A 453 21.76 18.42 27.40
N VAL A 454 20.86 18.25 26.44
CA VAL A 454 21.17 18.26 25.00
C VAL A 454 20.11 19.04 24.23
N LYS A 455 20.53 19.76 23.18
CA LYS A 455 19.60 20.35 22.20
C LYS A 455 19.30 19.30 21.13
N GLN A 456 18.02 19.11 20.85
CA GLN A 456 17.53 18.12 19.90
C GLN A 456 16.68 18.79 18.84
N TYR A 457 16.89 18.39 17.59
CA TYR A 457 16.09 18.78 16.43
C TYR A 457 15.46 17.52 15.86
N ASP A 458 14.16 17.36 16.08
CA ASP A 458 13.37 16.20 15.71
C ASP A 458 12.63 16.48 14.39
N GLY A 459 13.21 16.05 13.26
CA GLY A 459 12.56 16.11 11.94
C GLY A 459 11.62 14.92 11.75
N TYR A 460 10.34 15.17 11.48
CA TYR A 460 9.32 14.13 11.29
C TYR A 460 9.10 13.87 9.80
N PHE A 461 9.12 12.60 9.40
CA PHE A 461 9.08 12.18 8.00
C PHE A 461 7.84 11.33 7.71
N ILE A 462 7.25 11.56 6.54
CA ILE A 462 6.16 10.74 5.99
C ILE A 462 6.52 10.29 4.57
N PRO A 463 6.08 9.12 4.11
CA PRO A 463 6.24 8.72 2.72
C PRO A 463 5.65 9.78 1.77
N LYS A 464 6.32 10.07 0.65
CA LYS A 464 5.81 11.01 -0.37
C LYS A 464 4.53 10.51 -1.04
N ILE A 465 4.37 9.18 -1.14
CA ILE A 465 3.18 8.51 -1.64
C ILE A 465 2.28 8.18 -0.43
N GLY A 466 1.13 8.85 -0.30
CA GLY A 466 0.20 8.67 0.83
C GLY A 466 0.03 9.94 1.69
N SER A 467 -0.41 11.05 1.10
CA SER A 467 -0.53 12.34 1.78
C SER A 467 -1.68 12.41 2.80
N ALA A 468 -1.35 12.89 4.00
CA ALA A 468 -2.23 13.37 5.09
C ALA A 468 -3.14 12.36 5.81
N ILE A 469 -3.67 11.33 5.15
CA ILE A 469 -4.51 10.30 5.78
C ILE A 469 -3.67 9.33 6.64
N TRP A 470 -2.43 9.06 6.22
CA TRP A 470 -1.47 8.20 6.93
C TRP A 470 -1.26 8.61 8.40
N LEU A 471 -1.05 9.90 8.69
CA LEU A 471 -0.76 10.36 10.06
C LEU A 471 -1.94 10.27 11.04
N ARG A 472 -3.17 10.31 10.54
CA ARG A 472 -4.38 10.25 11.40
C ARG A 472 -4.86 8.82 11.60
N GLN A 473 -4.59 7.91 10.67
CA GLN A 473 -5.06 6.53 10.71
C GLN A 473 -4.00 5.55 11.23
N ILE A 474 -2.72 5.83 10.98
CA ILE A 474 -1.60 4.97 11.33
C ILE A 474 -0.72 5.78 12.28
N ASP A 475 -0.85 5.57 13.59
CA ASP A 475 -0.04 6.21 14.65
C ASP A 475 1.45 5.76 14.64
N GLU A 476 2.03 5.65 13.45
CA GLU A 476 3.41 5.26 13.17
C GLU A 476 4.23 6.50 12.84
N ILE A 477 5.47 6.54 13.35
CA ILE A 477 6.32 7.72 13.26
C ILE A 477 7.70 7.31 12.75
N ILE A 478 8.16 7.98 11.70
CA ILE A 478 9.58 8.05 11.32
C ILE A 478 10.06 9.44 11.67
N ARG A 479 11.16 9.50 12.42
CA ARG A 479 11.77 10.76 12.84
C ARG A 479 13.27 10.65 12.74
N VAL A 480 13.92 11.63 12.11
CA VAL A 480 15.37 11.83 12.24
C VAL A 480 15.60 12.85 13.33
N ARG A 481 16.39 12.47 14.33
CA ARG A 481 16.84 13.35 15.39
C ARG A 481 18.27 13.77 15.12
N VAL A 482 18.53 15.07 15.24
CA VAL A 482 19.87 15.63 15.34
C VAL A 482 20.12 16.06 16.78
N GLU A 483 21.19 15.57 17.37
CA GLU A 483 21.72 16.04 18.66
C GLU A 483 23.05 16.75 18.41
N GLU A 484 23.22 17.96 18.95
CA GLU A 484 24.51 18.67 18.91
C GLU A 484 25.38 18.18 20.08
N ILE A 485 26.40 17.38 19.79
CA ILE A 485 27.35 16.85 20.77
C ILE A 485 28.75 17.30 20.34
N ASP A 486 29.44 18.06 21.18
CA ASP A 486 30.82 18.53 20.96
C ASP A 486 31.06 19.22 19.60
N GLY A 487 30.04 19.91 19.06
CA GLY A 487 30.12 20.64 17.79
C GLY A 487 29.91 19.78 16.53
N ALA A 488 29.67 18.47 16.68
CA ALA A 488 29.29 17.58 15.59
C ALA A 488 27.81 17.15 15.71
N PRO A 489 27.06 17.09 14.60
CA PRO A 489 25.70 16.59 14.62
C PRO A 489 25.70 15.05 14.72
N ASP A 490 25.08 14.50 15.77
CA ASP A 490 24.77 13.08 15.87
C ASP A 490 23.34 12.82 15.36
N LEU A 491 23.22 11.92 14.38
CA LEU A 491 21.95 11.66 13.69
C LEU A 491 21.41 10.28 14.04
N THR A 492 20.16 10.24 14.52
CA THR A 492 19.47 8.99 14.80
C THR A 492 18.10 8.96 14.11
N LEU A 493 17.87 7.97 13.25
CA LEU A 493 16.54 7.64 12.75
C LEU A 493 15.81 6.81 13.80
N THR A 494 14.68 7.32 14.28
CA THR A 494 13.76 6.60 15.15
C THR A 494 12.53 6.18 14.37
N TYR A 495 12.27 4.88 14.36
CA TYR A 495 10.96 4.32 14.04
C TYR A 495 10.17 4.11 15.34
N LYS A 496 8.92 4.56 15.37
CA LYS A 496 7.97 4.20 16.42
C LYS A 496 6.68 3.64 15.81
N GLY A 497 6.35 2.39 16.10
CA GLY A 497 5.07 1.76 15.68
C GLY A 497 3.85 2.35 16.40
N PRO A 498 2.62 1.94 16.05
CA PRO A 498 1.39 2.42 16.70
C PRO A 498 1.36 2.22 18.22
N LEU A 499 0.58 3.05 18.92
CA LEU A 499 0.26 2.83 20.32
C LEU A 499 -0.51 1.52 20.54
N ILE A 500 0.04 0.68 21.41
CA ILE A 500 -0.53 -0.60 21.84
C ILE A 500 -1.41 -0.40 23.09
N GLU A 501 -0.90 0.34 24.09
CA GLU A 501 -1.63 0.66 25.32
C GLU A 501 -1.70 2.18 25.51
N ASN A 502 -2.93 2.67 25.71
CA ASN A 502 -3.25 4.08 25.65
C ASN A 502 -2.86 4.89 26.89
N ASP A 503 -2.69 4.26 28.05
CA ASP A 503 -2.51 4.96 29.31
C ASP A 503 -1.03 5.18 29.70
N LEU A 504 -0.13 4.33 29.19
CA LEU A 504 1.33 4.39 29.36
C LEU A 504 2.07 4.40 28.02
N ARG A 505 1.37 4.82 26.96
CA ARG A 505 1.89 5.04 25.60
C ARG A 505 2.82 3.93 25.09
N LEU A 506 2.50 2.67 25.39
CA LEU A 506 3.34 1.53 25.02
C LEU A 506 3.38 1.39 23.50
N ARG A 507 4.57 1.40 22.90
CA ARG A 507 4.74 1.19 21.45
C ARG A 507 6.07 0.54 21.10
N ALA A 508 6.13 -0.09 19.94
CA ALA A 508 7.39 -0.57 19.38
C ALA A 508 8.30 0.61 19.01
N ARG A 509 9.61 0.46 19.21
CA ARG A 509 10.59 1.50 18.92
C ARG A 509 11.90 0.92 18.42
N LEU A 510 12.44 1.46 17.33
CA LEU A 510 13.79 1.21 16.85
C LEU A 510 14.52 2.55 16.73
N ASP A 511 15.73 2.62 17.26
CA ASP A 511 16.65 3.74 17.09
C ASP A 511 17.84 3.24 16.27
N ILE A 512 18.15 3.94 15.18
CA ILE A 512 19.16 3.59 14.20
C ILE A 512 20.09 4.80 14.03
N PRO A 513 21.35 4.73 14.46
CA PRO A 513 22.34 5.75 14.14
C PRO A 513 22.51 5.81 12.62
N ILE A 514 22.42 7.00 12.02
CA ILE A 514 22.53 7.19 10.57
C ILE A 514 23.63 8.17 10.21
N SER A 515 24.11 8.11 8.97
CA SER A 515 24.94 9.17 8.40
C SER A 515 24.07 10.26 7.74
N PRO A 516 24.63 11.47 7.52
CA PRO A 516 23.99 12.49 6.69
C PRO A 516 23.62 11.99 5.28
N GLU A 517 24.39 11.04 4.75
CA GLU A 517 24.07 10.40 3.47
C GLU A 517 22.78 9.58 3.52
N ILE A 518 22.56 8.78 4.57
CA ILE A 518 21.32 8.01 4.74
C ILE A 518 20.13 8.95 4.91
N GLU A 519 20.28 10.04 5.66
CA GLU A 519 19.25 11.08 5.77
C GLU A 519 18.92 11.68 4.39
N ARG A 520 19.95 12.04 3.60
CA ARG A 520 19.75 12.55 2.24
C ARG A 520 19.02 11.54 1.34
N LEU A 521 19.33 10.25 1.45
CA LEU A 521 18.63 9.20 0.71
C LEU A 521 17.18 9.07 1.16
N LEU A 522 16.89 9.21 2.46
CA LEU A 522 15.52 9.18 2.99
C LEU A 522 14.64 10.26 2.33
N HIS A 523 15.19 11.45 2.05
CA HIS A 523 14.46 12.52 1.36
C HIS A 523 14.05 12.21 -0.09
N LYS A 524 14.56 11.14 -0.71
CA LYS A 524 14.10 10.70 -2.04
C LYS A 524 12.66 10.22 -1.99
N ASP A 525 12.30 9.47 -0.95
CA ASP A 525 11.01 8.78 -0.85
C ASP A 525 10.13 9.28 0.29
N TYR A 526 10.72 10.02 1.23
CA TYR A 526 10.01 10.67 2.33
C TYR A 526 10.04 12.18 2.20
N ARG A 527 8.96 12.82 2.64
CA ARG A 527 8.86 14.26 2.86
C ARG A 527 8.98 14.55 4.35
N GLN A 528 9.81 15.52 4.69
CA GLN A 528 9.82 16.08 6.04
C GLN A 528 8.58 16.96 6.24
N LEU A 529 7.78 16.63 7.25
CA LEU A 529 6.53 17.31 7.58
C LEU A 529 6.77 18.53 8.45
N ALA A 530 7.56 18.38 9.50
CA ALA A 530 7.87 19.41 10.48
C ALA A 530 9.16 19.08 11.22
N VAL A 531 9.75 20.09 11.86
CA VAL A 531 10.86 19.94 12.81
C VAL A 531 10.37 20.39 14.16
N VAL A 532 10.68 19.64 15.22
CA VAL A 532 10.48 20.07 16.61
C VAL A 532 11.85 20.25 17.28
N SER A 533 12.12 21.44 17.78
CA SER A 533 13.35 21.79 18.48
C SER A 533 13.08 21.85 19.97
N LYS A 534 13.92 21.17 20.76
CA LYS A 534 13.78 21.13 22.21
C LYS A 534 15.12 21.06 22.91
N LYS A 535 15.18 21.60 24.13
CA LYS A 535 16.26 21.32 25.09
C LYS A 535 15.77 20.20 26.02
N ARG A 536 16.47 19.07 26.04
CA ARG A 536 16.14 17.91 26.86
C ARG A 536 17.16 17.76 27.97
N THR A 537 16.74 17.88 29.22
CA THR A 537 17.54 17.49 30.39
C THR A 537 17.14 16.08 30.83
N LEU A 538 18.10 15.16 30.84
CA LEU A 538 17.90 13.76 31.20
C LEU A 538 18.27 13.49 32.66
N PHE A 539 17.48 12.65 33.32
CA PHE A 539 17.70 12.14 34.66
C PHE A 539 17.46 10.63 34.69
N PHE A 540 18.06 9.96 35.68
CA PHE A 540 17.87 8.53 35.93
C PHE A 540 17.41 8.29 37.37
N ILE A 541 16.38 7.46 37.54
CA ILE A 541 15.85 7.08 38.85
C ILE A 541 15.16 5.71 38.79
N ASP A 542 15.48 4.80 39.71
CA ASP A 542 14.82 3.49 39.84
C ASP A 542 14.75 2.65 38.53
N GLY A 543 15.74 2.78 37.64
CA GLY A 543 15.73 2.11 36.33
C GLY A 543 14.91 2.82 35.25
N LEU A 544 14.36 4.00 35.54
CA LEU A 544 13.58 4.83 34.62
C LEU A 544 14.43 6.01 34.13
N VAL A 545 14.21 6.39 32.87
CA VAL A 545 14.74 7.63 32.31
C VAL A 545 13.66 8.70 32.42
N VAL A 546 13.98 9.82 33.06
CA VAL A 546 13.10 11.00 33.13
C VAL A 546 13.71 12.09 32.27
N ALA A 547 12.90 12.70 31.41
CA ALA A 547 13.30 13.81 30.59
C ALA A 547 12.46 15.05 30.90
N LEU A 548 13.13 16.14 31.27
CA LEU A 548 12.55 17.47 31.31
C LEU A 548 12.84 18.15 29.97
N ASP A 549 11.82 18.19 29.11
CA ASP A 549 11.88 18.76 27.76
C ASP A 549 11.33 20.20 27.78
N GLN A 550 12.09 21.15 27.27
CA GLN A 550 11.64 22.51 26.99
C GLN A 550 11.54 22.70 25.47
N LEU A 551 10.35 23.01 24.96
CA LEU A 551 10.17 23.32 23.52
C LEU A 551 10.77 24.69 23.21
N LEU A 552 11.63 24.74 22.17
CA LEU A 552 12.36 25.97 21.80
C LEU A 552 11.63 26.80 20.75
N GLN A 553 10.63 26.21 20.08
CA GLN A 553 9.87 26.83 18.99
C GLN A 553 8.59 27.51 19.46
N ASP A 554 8.18 27.24 20.69
CA ASP A 554 6.99 27.81 21.29
C ASP A 554 7.36 29.12 22.00
N GLN A 555 6.60 30.18 21.77
CA GLN A 555 6.83 31.51 22.36
C GLN A 555 6.73 31.48 23.90
N ASN A 556 5.98 30.52 24.45
CA ASN A 556 5.83 30.34 25.89
C ASN A 556 6.89 29.40 26.50
N GLY A 557 7.73 28.76 25.68
CA GLY A 557 8.76 27.84 26.13
C GLY A 557 8.20 26.67 26.94
N GLU A 558 7.04 26.12 26.56
CA GLU A 558 6.36 25.07 27.30
C GLU A 558 7.31 23.91 27.68
N LYS A 559 7.20 23.49 28.94
CA LYS A 559 7.98 22.40 29.51
C LYS A 559 7.13 21.16 29.68
N PHE A 560 7.74 20.00 29.44
CA PHE A 560 7.12 18.70 29.58
C PHE A 560 8.04 17.74 30.33
N ILE A 561 7.45 16.84 31.10
CA ILE A 561 8.15 15.72 31.72
C ILE A 561 7.73 14.44 31.02
N GLU A 562 8.71 13.70 30.50
CA GLU A 562 8.54 12.34 29.99
C GLU A 562 9.21 11.35 30.95
N VAL A 563 8.49 10.32 31.38
CA VAL A 563 9.08 9.18 32.10
C VAL A 563 9.04 7.98 31.18
N CYS A 564 10.21 7.42 30.85
CA CYS A 564 10.40 6.37 29.87
C CYS A 564 11.04 5.11 30.50
N SER A 565 10.63 3.94 30.01
CA SER A 565 11.31 2.66 30.23
C SER A 565 11.31 1.82 28.96
N THR A 566 12.34 1.00 28.77
CA THR A 566 12.39 -0.04 27.73
C THR A 566 11.74 -1.36 28.18
N ASN A 567 11.40 -1.49 29.47
CA ASN A 567 10.71 -2.63 30.04
C ASN A 567 9.21 -2.36 30.16
N LYS A 568 8.41 -3.16 29.45
CA LYS A 568 6.94 -3.04 29.41
C LYS A 568 6.27 -3.18 30.78
N ASN A 569 6.92 -3.86 31.73
CA ASN A 569 6.36 -4.16 33.05
C ASN A 569 6.57 -3.03 34.06
N ASP A 570 7.26 -1.95 33.69
CA ASP A 570 7.58 -0.85 34.61
C ASP A 570 6.41 0.13 34.85
N GLY A 571 5.21 -0.16 34.34
CA GLY A 571 4.06 0.74 34.46
C GLY A 571 3.73 1.15 35.90
N ALA A 572 3.87 0.24 36.87
CA ALA A 572 3.68 0.57 38.29
C ALA A 572 4.75 1.54 38.82
N LYS A 573 6.02 1.37 38.40
CA LYS A 573 7.12 2.28 38.79
C LYS A 573 6.91 3.67 38.22
N ILE A 574 6.51 3.76 36.95
CA ILE A 574 6.19 5.03 36.28
C ILE A 574 5.08 5.78 37.03
N ARG A 575 3.98 5.09 37.37
CA ARG A 575 2.86 5.71 38.11
C ARG A 575 3.27 6.16 39.50
N ARG A 576 4.11 5.37 40.20
CA ARG A 576 4.64 5.73 41.53
C ARG A 576 5.51 6.98 41.47
N LEU A 577 6.36 7.11 40.46
CA LEU A 577 7.20 8.29 40.27
C LEU A 577 6.37 9.53 39.95
N ALA A 578 5.38 9.43 39.05
CA ALA A 578 4.47 10.53 38.75
C ALA A 578 3.75 11.03 40.01
N LYS A 579 3.32 10.12 40.90
CA LYS A 579 2.72 10.47 42.20
C LYS A 579 3.70 11.19 43.13
N LYS A 580 4.98 10.76 43.18
CA LYS A 580 6.03 11.44 43.96
C LYS A 580 6.28 12.87 43.48
N LEU A 581 6.18 13.10 42.18
CA LEU A 581 6.31 14.43 41.56
C LEU A 581 5.06 15.31 41.69
N GLY A 582 4.00 14.82 42.34
CA GLY A 582 2.76 15.56 42.52
C GLY A 582 1.95 15.73 41.23
N ILE A 583 2.24 14.96 40.17
CA ILE A 583 1.59 15.10 38.87
C ILE A 583 0.47 14.05 38.75
N PRO A 584 -0.82 14.46 38.75
CA PRO A 584 -1.92 13.50 38.64
C PRO A 584 -2.01 12.90 37.24
N LYS A 585 -2.48 11.64 37.15
CA LYS A 585 -2.68 10.94 35.86
C LYS A 585 -3.58 11.72 34.90
N SER A 586 -4.53 12.50 35.40
CA SER A 586 -5.42 13.34 34.60
C SER A 586 -4.70 14.44 33.80
N GLN A 587 -3.50 14.83 34.20
CA GLN A 587 -2.67 15.80 33.46
C GLN A 587 -1.80 15.14 32.40
N ALA A 588 -1.79 13.80 32.31
CA ALA A 588 -1.02 13.10 31.29
C ALA A 588 -1.58 13.41 29.88
N THR A 589 -0.69 13.72 28.94
CA THR A 589 -1.07 13.99 27.55
C THR A 589 -0.73 12.81 26.64
N LYS A 590 -1.70 12.46 25.80
CA LYS A 590 -1.52 11.48 24.71
C LYS A 590 -0.97 12.11 23.43
N LYS A 591 -0.89 13.43 23.37
CA LYS A 591 -0.38 14.16 22.20
C LYS A 591 1.13 13.96 22.06
N SER A 592 1.61 13.70 20.85
CA SER A 592 3.03 13.77 20.49
C SER A 592 3.49 15.24 20.46
N TYR A 593 4.81 15.48 20.45
CA TYR A 593 5.31 16.85 20.30
C TYR A 593 4.95 17.46 18.93
N LEU A 594 4.94 16.63 17.88
CA LEU A 594 4.45 17.04 16.57
C LEU A 594 3.01 17.58 16.66
N GLU A 595 2.10 16.86 17.32
CA GLU A 595 0.70 17.29 17.51
C GLU A 595 0.52 18.48 18.46
N ILE A 596 1.48 18.74 19.34
CA ILE A 596 1.48 19.93 20.21
C ILE A 596 1.87 21.15 19.38
N VAL A 597 2.98 21.09 18.65
CA VAL A 597 3.49 22.20 17.84
C VAL A 597 2.59 22.50 16.64
N THR A 598 2.08 21.47 15.95
CA THR A 598 1.23 21.65 14.75
C THR A 598 -0.18 22.17 15.06
N ARG A 599 -0.71 21.99 16.27
CA ARG A 599 -1.98 22.63 16.67
C ARG A 599 -1.88 24.15 16.75
N ASN A 600 -0.69 24.67 17.04
CA ASN A 600 -0.42 26.11 17.03
C ASN A 600 -0.16 26.65 15.61
N LEU A 601 -0.01 25.76 14.62
CA LEU A 601 0.16 26.08 13.19
C LEU A 601 -1.16 25.97 12.40
N ALA A 602 -2.32 26.17 13.05
CA ALA A 602 -3.64 26.21 12.39
C ALA A 602 -3.85 27.45 11.50
N GLY A 603 -2.86 27.81 10.69
CA GLY A 603 -3.01 28.57 9.45
C GLY A 603 -2.95 27.60 8.27
N PRO A 604 -3.63 27.91 7.14
CA PRO A 604 -3.69 27.01 6.00
C PRO A 604 -2.28 26.75 5.44
N VAL A 605 -1.97 25.47 5.21
CA VAL A 605 -0.80 24.99 4.45
C VAL A 605 -1.08 25.13 2.96
#